data_AF-A0A1N7ALV3-F1
#
_entry.id   AF-A0A1N7ALV3-F1
#
_cell.length_a   1.000
_cell.length_b   1.000
_cell.length_c   1.000
_cell.angle_alpha   90.00
_cell.angle_beta   90.00
_cell.angle_gamma   90.00
#
_symmetry.space_group_name_H-M   'P 1'
#
loop_
_entity.id
_entity.type
_entity.pdbx_description
1 polymer ?
#
loop_
_entity_poly.entity_id
_entity_poly.type
_entity_poly.pdbx_seq_one_letter_code
_entity_poly.pdbx_strand_id
1 'polypeptide(L)'
;MDNLRRALVEVTGTEVQKGSVRKCFFKVYSYLLYQDTASLLETLDYRKSLGQEERKRERYFVFRYMLRLIKRKHPKQYDRLCPLAN
;
A
#
# COMPACT_ATOMS: atom_id res chain seq x y z
N MET A 1 -1.43 -12.86 4.99
CA MET A 1 -2.16 -11.59 4.75
C MET A 1 -1.92 -10.57 5.86
N ASP A 2 -1.42 -11.00 7.01
CA ASP A 2 -1.34 -10.19 8.22
C ASP A 2 -0.35 -9.03 8.09
N ASN A 3 0.73 -9.20 7.33
CA ASN A 3 1.66 -8.12 6.97
C ASN A 3 0.98 -6.97 6.18
N LEU A 4 0.08 -7.28 5.25
CA LEU A 4 -0.65 -6.24 4.50
C LEU A 4 -1.70 -5.55 5.38
N ARG A 5 -2.38 -6.33 6.23
CA ARG A 5 -3.35 -5.80 7.18
C ARG A 5 -2.69 -4.84 8.16
N ARG A 6 -1.54 -5.24 8.73
CA ARG A 6 -0.73 -4.40 9.62
C ARG A 6 -0.30 -3.11 8.95
N ALA A 7 0.19 -3.18 7.70
CA ALA A 7 0.56 -1.99 6.93
C ALA A 7 -0.64 -1.04 6.72
N LEU A 8 -1.81 -1.57 6.41
CA LEU A 8 -3.01 -0.77 6.20
C LEU A 8 -3.47 -0.10 7.51
N VAL A 9 -3.64 -0.88 8.58
CA VAL A 9 -4.02 -0.39 9.92
C VAL A 9 -3.08 0.71 10.40
N GLU A 10 -1.78 0.58 10.18
CA GLU A 10 -0.81 1.58 10.64
C GLU A 10 -0.89 2.90 9.86
N VAL A 11 -1.27 2.87 8.57
CA VAL A 11 -1.37 4.08 7.75
C VAL A 11 -2.75 4.73 7.89
N THR A 12 -3.79 3.94 8.17
CA THR A 12 -5.18 4.40 8.26
C THR A 12 -5.62 4.67 9.70
N GLY A 13 -5.01 4.02 10.69
CA GLY A 13 -5.43 4.06 12.09
C GLY A 13 -6.68 3.23 12.40
N THR A 14 -7.24 2.54 11.40
CA THR A 14 -8.53 1.84 11.52
C THR A 14 -8.34 0.34 11.42
N GLU A 15 -9.07 -0.43 12.24
CA GLU A 15 -9.13 -1.87 12.07
C GLU A 15 -9.83 -2.25 10.76
N VAL A 16 -9.20 -3.14 10.00
CA VAL A 16 -9.70 -3.57 8.69
C VAL A 16 -9.85 -5.09 8.64
N GLN A 17 -10.96 -5.55 8.07
CA GLN A 17 -11.20 -6.97 7.81
C GLN A 17 -10.21 -7.51 6.77
N LYS A 18 -9.79 -8.78 6.93
CA LYS A 18 -8.78 -9.43 6.06
C LYS A 18 -9.15 -9.39 4.57
N GLY A 19 -10.43 -9.51 4.21
CA GLY A 19 -10.91 -9.46 2.83
C GLY A 19 -10.71 -8.09 2.17
N SER A 20 -10.99 -7.01 2.90
CA SER A 20 -10.88 -5.62 2.41
C SER A 20 -9.44 -5.22 2.13
N VAL A 21 -8.49 -5.72 2.91
CA VAL A 21 -7.05 -5.46 2.73
C VAL A 21 -6.57 -5.94 1.36
N ARG A 22 -6.98 -7.15 0.93
CA ARG A 22 -6.59 -7.70 -0.38
C ARG A 22 -7.10 -6.83 -1.52
N LYS A 23 -8.36 -6.40 -1.42
CA LYS A 23 -9.02 -5.55 -2.42
C LYS A 23 -8.35 -4.17 -2.51
N CYS A 24 -8.05 -3.54 -1.36
CA CYS A 24 -7.31 -2.27 -1.31
C CYS A 24 -5.91 -2.41 -1.91
N PHE A 25 -5.16 -3.48 -1.58
CA PHE A 25 -3.86 -3.74 -2.21
C PHE A 25 -3.94 -3.79 -3.74
N PHE A 26 -4.84 -4.60 -4.29
CA PHE A 26 -4.98 -4.70 -5.75
C PHE A 26 -5.42 -3.39 -6.38
N LYS A 27 -6.38 -2.69 -5.80
CA LYS A 27 -6.82 -1.38 -6.30
C LYS A 27 -5.68 -0.37 -6.33
N VAL A 28 -4.91 -0.28 -5.23
CA VAL A 28 -3.73 0.58 -5.12
C VAL A 28 -2.67 0.21 -6.15
N TYR A 29 -2.35 -1.08 -6.29
CA TYR A 29 -1.40 -1.55 -7.29
C TYR A 29 -1.85 -1.24 -8.72
N SER A 30 -3.10 -1.55 -9.07
CA SER A 30 -3.66 -1.25 -10.40
C SER A 30 -3.68 0.26 -10.68
N TYR A 31 -3.99 1.08 -9.68
CA TYR A 31 -3.94 2.53 -9.82
C TYR A 31 -2.52 3.01 -10.15
N LEU A 32 -1.52 2.55 -9.41
CA LEU A 32 -0.12 2.89 -9.73
C LEU A 32 0.29 2.35 -11.11
N LEU A 33 -0.13 1.15 -11.47
CA LEU A 33 0.22 0.55 -12.75
C LEU A 33 -0.35 1.30 -13.97
N TYR A 34 -1.59 1.78 -13.87
CA TYR A 34 -2.29 2.35 -15.04
C TYR A 34 -2.41 3.87 -15.02
N GLN A 35 -2.34 4.50 -13.85
CA GLN A 35 -2.60 5.93 -13.67
C GLN A 35 -1.40 6.70 -13.12
N ASP A 36 -0.49 6.05 -12.41
CA ASP A 36 0.70 6.70 -11.84
C ASP A 36 1.92 5.77 -11.83
N THR A 37 2.42 5.48 -13.03
CA THR A 37 3.56 4.58 -13.24
C THR A 37 4.85 5.13 -12.65
N ALA A 38 5.01 6.45 -12.56
CA ALA A 38 6.17 7.07 -11.90
C ALA A 38 6.22 6.67 -10.41
N SER A 39 5.09 6.73 -9.72
CA SER A 39 4.94 6.26 -8.34
C SER A 39 5.10 4.74 -8.20
N LEU A 40 4.74 3.96 -9.23
CA LEU A 40 5.05 2.53 -9.27
C LEU A 40 6.57 2.30 -9.31
N LEU A 41 7.30 3.02 -10.16
CA LEU A 41 8.75 2.92 -10.26
C LEU A 41 9.44 3.29 -8.94
N GLU A 42 9.02 4.37 -8.28
CA GLU A 42 9.48 4.72 -6.91
C GLU A 42 9.28 3.58 -5.91
N THR A 43 8.14 2.88 -6.01
CA THR A 43 7.85 1.73 -5.14
C THR A 43 8.79 0.55 -5.43
N LEU A 44 9.13 0.32 -6.70
CA LEU A 44 10.07 -0.73 -7.09
C LEU A 44 11.51 -0.39 -6.66
N ASP A 45 11.90 0.87 -6.73
CA ASP A 45 13.21 1.33 -6.24
C ASP A 45 13.30 1.21 -4.72
N TYR A 46 12.25 1.60 -4.00
CA TYR A 46 12.15 1.35 -2.55
C TYR A 46 12.28 -0.14 -2.23
N ARG A 47 11.59 -1.02 -2.96
CA ARG A 47 11.72 -2.47 -2.79
C ARG A 47 13.16 -2.95 -2.97
N LYS A 48 13.88 -2.42 -3.97
CA LYS A 48 15.29 -2.78 -4.21
C LYS A 48 16.20 -2.35 -3.05
N SER A 49 15.90 -1.24 -2.39
CA SER A 49 16.66 -0.74 -1.23
C SER A 49 16.46 -1.55 0.06
N LEU A 50 15.49 -2.47 0.13
CA LEU A 50 15.25 -3.26 1.34
C LEU A 50 16.41 -4.23 1.64
N GLY A 51 16.88 -4.21 2.89
CA GLY A 51 17.90 -5.13 3.39
C GLY A 51 17.41 -6.59 3.43
N GLN A 52 18.33 -7.55 3.56
CA GLN A 52 18.01 -8.98 3.53
C GLN A 52 16.98 -9.40 4.60
N GLU A 53 17.10 -8.85 5.82
CA GLU A 53 16.14 -9.12 6.91
C GLU A 53 14.77 -8.48 6.67
N GLU A 54 14.73 -7.32 6.02
CA GLU A 54 13.48 -6.62 5.68
C GLU A 54 12.74 -7.30 4.54
N ARG A 55 13.45 -7.96 3.62
CA ARG A 55 12.85 -8.75 2.54
C ARG A 55 11.94 -9.87 3.06
N LYS A 56 12.20 -10.43 4.24
CA LYS A 56 11.28 -11.38 4.92
C LYS A 56 9.90 -10.76 5.17
N ARG A 57 9.83 -9.43 5.29
CA ARG A 57 8.61 -8.62 5.50
C ARG A 57 8.33 -7.68 4.33
N GLU A 58 8.87 -7.96 3.14
CA GLU A 58 8.77 -7.09 1.95
C GLU A 58 7.34 -6.61 1.68
N ARG A 59 6.37 -7.53 1.71
CA ARG A 59 4.96 -7.21 1.47
C ARG A 59 4.41 -6.13 2.41
N TYR A 60 4.83 -6.12 3.68
CA TYR A 60 4.44 -5.08 4.63
C TYR A 60 5.06 -3.73 4.25
N PHE A 61 6.39 -3.71 4.04
CA PHE A 61 7.12 -2.47 3.76
C PHE A 61 6.67 -1.84 2.44
N VAL A 62 6.62 -2.63 1.37
CA VAL A 62 6.20 -2.17 0.04
C VAL A 62 4.77 -1.64 0.09
N PHE A 63 3.83 -2.37 0.69
CA PHE A 63 2.45 -1.90 0.73
C PHE A 63 2.27 -0.65 1.60
N ARG A 64 2.95 -0.58 2.75
CA ARG A 64 2.97 0.62 3.60
C ARG A 64 3.52 1.82 2.82
N TYR A 65 4.56 1.61 2.03
CA TYR A 65 5.14 2.64 1.17
C TYR A 65 4.15 3.10 0.08
N MET A 66 3.53 2.16 -0.66
CA MET A 66 2.50 2.47 -1.66
C MET A 66 1.35 3.31 -1.07
N LEU A 67 0.86 2.93 0.10
CA LEU A 67 -0.23 3.64 0.79
C LEU A 67 0.19 5.07 1.17
N ARG A 68 1.39 5.24 1.74
CA ARG A 68 1.93 6.57 2.07
C ARG A 68 2.10 7.44 0.83
N LEU A 69 2.55 6.82 -0.26
CA LEU A 69 2.79 7.50 -1.51
C LEU A 69 1.50 8.05 -2.11
N ILE A 70 0.47 7.22 -2.20
CA ILE A 70 -0.85 7.61 -2.69
C ILE A 70 -1.49 8.62 -1.74
N LYS A 71 -1.40 8.43 -0.41
CA LYS A 71 -1.95 9.38 0.57
C LYS A 71 -1.34 10.77 0.41
N ARG A 72 -0.04 10.86 0.10
CA ARG A 72 0.69 12.12 -0.11
C ARG A 72 0.42 12.75 -1.48
N LYS A 73 0.52 11.97 -2.56
CA LYS A 73 0.45 12.46 -3.94
C LYS A 73 -0.99 12.57 -4.48
N HIS A 74 -1.87 11.65 -4.09
CA HIS A 74 -3.24 11.52 -4.60
C HIS A 74 -4.26 11.28 -3.48
N PRO A 75 -4.43 12.22 -2.52
CA PRO A 75 -5.26 12.02 -1.34
C PRO A 75 -6.72 11.66 -1.68
N LYS A 76 -7.31 12.30 -2.71
CA LYS A 76 -8.68 11.98 -3.15
C LYS A 76 -8.82 10.54 -3.69
N GLN A 77 -7.77 9.98 -4.28
CA GLN A 77 -7.79 8.61 -4.78
C GLN A 77 -7.53 7.61 -3.65
N TYR A 78 -6.72 7.99 -2.65
CA TYR A 78 -6.49 7.18 -1.46
C TYR A 78 -7.81 6.73 -0.82
N ASP A 79 -8.72 7.68 -0.57
CA ASP A 79 -10.01 7.41 0.06
C ASP A 79 -10.91 6.50 -0.80
N ARG A 80 -10.83 6.61 -2.13
CA ARG A 80 -11.58 5.76 -3.08
C ARG A 80 -11.02 4.36 -3.20
N LEU A 81 -9.70 4.22 -3.17
CA LEU A 81 -9.00 2.95 -3.38
C LEU A 81 -9.07 2.08 -2.12
N CYS A 82 -9.00 2.72 -0.94
CA CYS A 82 -9.05 2.07 0.35
C CYS A 82 -10.18 2.68 1.20
N PRO A 83 -11.46 2.44 0.82
CA PRO A 83 -12.58 2.93 1.60
C PRO A 83 -12.53 2.26 2.97
N LEU A 84 -12.29 3.07 3.99
CA LEU A 84 -12.42 2.65 5.38
C LEU A 84 -13.91 2.54 5.64
N ALA A 85 -14.39 1.31 5.85
CA ALA A 85 -15.72 1.13 6.41
C ALA A 85 -15.66 1.66 7.84
N ASN A 86 -16.20 2.85 8.06
CA ASN A 86 -16.57 3.31 9.39
C ASN A 86 -17.78 2.50 9.85
#